data_AF-A0A969T447-F1
#
_entry.id   AF-A0A969T447-F1
#
_cell.length_a   1.000
_cell.length_b   1.000
_cell.length_c   1.000
_cell.angle_alpha   90.00
_cell.angle_beta   90.00
_cell.angle_gamma   90.00
#
_symmetry.space_group_name_H-M   'P 1'
#
loop_
_entity.id
_entity.type
_entity.pdbx_description
1 polymer ?
#
loop_
_entity_poly.entity_id
_entity_poly.type
_entity_poly.pdbx_seq_one_letter_code
_entity_poly.pdbx_strand_id
1 'polypeptide(L)'
;MIGSWIWDSTQCPMSGENSLKDNNYQLVFMGNSKLKVYKNNTFEKEAVWSINGTNNSFALNTEPIVEKVYGSVFLCKNKLALVNSWLDGCDFFFVKESN
;
A
#
# COMPACT_ATOMS: atom_id res chain seq x y z
N MET A 1 3.32 5.27 -9.09
CA MET A 1 3.61 4.77 -7.72
C MET A 1 4.99 5.15 -7.21
N ILE A 2 6.01 5.41 -8.04
CA ILE A 2 7.33 5.83 -7.53
C ILE A 2 7.21 7.07 -6.62
N GLY A 3 7.91 7.04 -5.48
CA GLY A 3 7.90 8.08 -4.45
C GLY A 3 7.53 7.55 -3.06
N SER A 4 7.42 8.49 -2.11
CA SER A 4 7.03 8.22 -0.73
C SER A 4 5.51 8.32 -0.54
N TRP A 5 4.95 7.39 0.23
CA TRP A 5 3.52 7.27 0.50
C TRP A 5 3.32 7.04 1.99
N ILE A 6 2.45 7.84 2.59
CA ILE A 6 2.10 7.75 4.01
C ILE A 6 0.75 7.05 4.10
N TRP A 7 0.63 6.10 5.01
CA TRP A 7 -0.62 5.43 5.28
C TRP A 7 -1.68 6.42 5.78
N ASP A 8 -2.88 6.33 5.22
CA ASP A 8 -3.99 7.26 5.45
C ASP A 8 -5.16 6.59 6.17
N SER A 9 -5.56 5.39 5.75
CA SER A 9 -6.59 4.64 6.45
C SER A 9 -6.60 3.17 6.05
N THR A 10 -7.27 2.37 6.88
CA THR A 10 -7.64 0.98 6.57
C THR A 10 -9.14 0.85 6.75
N GLN A 11 -9.79 0.15 5.83
CA GLN A 11 -11.20 -0.22 5.93
C GLN A 11 -11.34 -1.74 5.82
N CYS A 12 -11.86 -2.40 6.84
CA CYS A 12 -12.12 -3.83 6.86
C CYS A 12 -13.63 -4.07 7.05
N PRO A 13 -14.40 -4.32 5.97
CA PRO A 13 -15.85 -4.42 6.03
C PRO A 13 -16.36 -5.52 6.99
N MET A 14 -15.69 -6.68 7.04
CA MET A 14 -16.15 -7.82 7.84
C MET A 14 -15.77 -7.75 9.31
N SER A 15 -14.58 -7.26 9.66
CA SER A 15 -14.19 -7.12 11.07
C SER A 15 -14.75 -5.85 11.71
N GLY A 16 -15.26 -4.90 10.91
CA GLY A 16 -15.59 -3.56 11.35
C GLY A 16 -14.36 -2.72 11.71
N GLU A 17 -13.15 -3.27 11.53
CA GLU A 17 -11.91 -2.59 11.83
C GLU A 17 -11.70 -1.47 10.81
N ASN A 18 -11.81 -0.25 11.30
CA ASN A 18 -11.46 0.94 10.56
C ASN A 18 -10.42 1.69 11.36
N SER A 19 -9.31 2.02 10.72
CA SER A 19 -8.29 2.85 11.34
C SER A 19 -8.07 4.11 10.52
N LEU A 20 -7.96 5.22 11.23
CA LEU A 20 -7.73 6.54 10.67
C LEU A 20 -6.24 6.86 10.68
N LYS A 21 -5.86 7.83 9.86
CA LYS A 21 -4.49 8.25 9.58
C LYS A 21 -3.58 8.24 10.79
N ASP A 22 -2.49 7.50 10.62
CA ASP A 22 -1.37 7.43 11.51
C ASP A 22 -0.10 7.52 10.65
N ASN A 23 0.64 8.61 10.80
CA ASN A 23 1.86 8.88 10.02
C ASN A 23 3.00 7.90 10.35
N ASN A 24 2.74 6.91 11.19
CA ASN A 24 3.67 5.89 11.63
C ASN A 24 3.94 4.79 10.59
N TYR A 25 3.33 4.81 9.41
CA TYR A 25 3.61 3.82 8.37
C TYR A 25 3.83 4.47 7.01
N GLN A 26 5.03 4.28 6.44
CA GLN A 26 5.45 4.90 5.19
C GLN A 26 6.06 3.87 4.24
N LEU A 27 5.74 4.02 2.96
CA LEU A 27 6.23 3.20 1.86
C LEU A 27 7.03 4.07 0.89
N VAL A 28 8.20 3.60 0.47
CA VAL A 28 9.01 4.27 -0.54
C VAL A 28 9.19 3.34 -1.73
N PHE A 29 8.43 3.57 -2.80
CA PHE A 29 8.54 2.84 -4.05
C PHE A 29 9.66 3.42 -4.90
N MET A 30 10.65 2.59 -5.24
CA MET A 30 11.82 2.96 -6.04
C MET A 30 11.69 2.43 -7.47
N GLY A 31 12.35 3.10 -8.43
CA GLY A 31 12.29 2.76 -9.86
C GLY A 31 12.97 1.45 -10.28
N ASN A 32 13.71 0.80 -9.36
CA ASN A 32 14.37 -0.48 -9.55
C ASN A 32 13.57 -1.65 -8.94
N SER A 33 12.25 -1.51 -8.88
CA SER A 33 11.33 -2.48 -8.27
C SER A 33 11.59 -2.73 -6.78
N LYS A 34 12.34 -1.86 -6.08
CA LYS A 34 12.51 -1.94 -4.62
C LYS A 34 11.46 -1.12 -3.89
N LEU A 35 11.01 -1.63 -2.76
CA LEU A 35 10.10 -1.02 -1.81
C LEU A 35 10.78 -0.97 -0.46
N LYS A 36 10.88 0.21 0.15
CA LYS A 36 11.27 0.34 1.55
C LYS A 36 10.06 0.63 2.41
N VAL A 37 10.01 -0.01 3.58
CA VAL A 37 8.94 0.13 4.56
C VAL A 37 9.52 0.77 5.81
N TYR A 38 8.86 1.82 6.28
CA TYR A 38 9.20 2.51 7.51
C TYR A 38 8.03 2.44 8.47
N LYS A 39 8.32 2.13 9.73
CA LYS A 39 7.36 2.17 10.83
C LYS A 39 7.90 3.09 11.92
N ASN A 40 7.10 4.04 12.38
CA ASN A 40 7.52 5.08 13.34
C ASN A 40 8.82 5.79 12.89
N ASN A 41 8.90 6.19 11.62
CA ASN A 41 10.08 6.80 10.99
C ASN A 41 11.36 5.95 11.06
N THR A 42 11.25 4.67 11.41
CA THR A 42 12.37 3.74 11.50
C THR A 42 12.26 2.74 10.35
N PHE A 43 13.39 2.49 9.67
CA PHE A 43 13.45 1.47 8.62
C PHE A 43 13.08 0.10 9.21
N GLU A 44 12.06 -0.55 8.63
CA GLU A 44 11.59 -1.86 9.06
C GLU A 44 12.13 -2.97 8.14
N LYS A 45 11.91 -2.84 6.83
CA LYS A 45 12.33 -3.84 5.83
C LYS A 45 12.38 -3.29 4.41
N GLU A 46 12.98 -4.08 3.52
CA GLU A 46 12.98 -3.89 2.07
C GLU A 46 12.28 -5.09 1.41
N ALA A 47 11.56 -4.84 0.33
CA ALA A 47 10.93 -5.84 -0.52
C ALA A 47 11.10 -5.49 -2.00
N VAL A 48 10.92 -6.47 -2.87
CA VAL A 48 10.76 -6.27 -4.31
C VAL A 48 9.27 -6.14 -4.59
N TRP A 49 8.84 -5.12 -5.33
CA TRP A 49 7.45 -4.95 -5.73
C TRP A 49 7.27 -5.25 -7.22
N SER A 50 6.11 -5.83 -7.57
CA SER A 50 5.70 -6.08 -8.94
C SER A 50 4.22 -5.81 -9.13
N ILE A 51 3.83 -5.49 -10.36
CA ILE A 51 2.42 -5.35 -10.74
C ILE A 51 2.09 -6.46 -11.72
N ASN A 52 1.07 -7.24 -11.39
CA ASN A 52 0.50 -8.24 -12.28
C ASN A 52 -0.82 -7.68 -12.84
N GLY A 53 -0.94 -7.61 -14.16
CA GLY A 53 -2.13 -7.11 -14.83
C GLY A 53 -3.01 -8.24 -15.38
N THR A 54 -4.31 -8.06 -15.33
CA THR A 54 -5.28 -8.72 -16.22
C THR A 54 -5.88 -7.67 -17.16
N ASN A 55 -6.80 -8.07 -18.05
CA ASN A 55 -7.43 -7.14 -18.99
C ASN A 55 -8.12 -5.93 -18.33
N ASN A 56 -8.57 -6.06 -17.07
CA ASN A 56 -9.37 -5.03 -16.39
C ASN A 56 -8.85 -4.59 -15.02
N SER A 57 -7.74 -5.16 -14.53
CA SER A 57 -7.22 -4.85 -13.20
C SER A 57 -5.71 -5.02 -13.10
N PHE A 58 -5.11 -4.28 -12.18
CA PHE A 58 -3.71 -4.41 -11.79
C PHE A 58 -3.67 -4.84 -10.33
N ALA A 59 -2.80 -5.78 -10.00
CA ALA A 59 -2.56 -6.24 -8.63
C ALA A 59 -1.10 -6.01 -8.24
N LEU A 60 -0.88 -5.42 -7.07
CA LEU A 60 0.44 -5.21 -6.49
C LEU A 60 0.84 -6.44 -5.66
N ASN A 61 2.08 -6.89 -5.85
CA ASN A 61 2.68 -7.96 -5.05
C ASN A 61 4.04 -7.52 -4.51
N THR A 62 4.45 -8.12 -3.40
CA THR A 62 5.74 -7.85 -2.74
C THR A 62 6.44 -9.15 -2.33
N GLU A 63 7.77 -9.17 -2.43
CA GLU A 63 8.63 -10.28 -1.99
C GLU A 63 9.82 -9.73 -1.17
N PRO A 64 9.93 -10.04 0.14
CA PRO A 64 8.95 -10.77 0.96
C PRO A 64 7.62 -10.01 1.07
N ILE A 65 6.58 -10.72 1.50
CA ILE A 65 5.24 -10.15 1.70
C ILE A 65 5.32 -8.98 2.69
N VAL A 66 4.83 -7.82 2.26
CA VAL A 66 4.65 -6.63 3.09
C VAL A 66 3.19 -6.50 3.46
N GLU A 67 2.91 -6.51 4.76
CA GLU A 67 1.57 -6.26 5.30
C GLU A 67 1.03 -4.92 4.78
N LYS A 68 -0.27 -4.87 4.46
CA LYS A 68 -0.93 -3.70 3.86
C LYS A 68 -0.50 -3.34 2.44
N VAL A 69 0.40 -4.11 1.80
CA VAL A 69 0.92 -3.82 0.45
C VAL A 69 0.70 -5.00 -0.49
N TYR A 70 -0.58 -5.26 -0.76
CA TYR A 70 -1.04 -6.31 -1.66
C TYR A 70 -2.45 -6.00 -2.16
N GLY A 71 -2.86 -6.68 -3.24
CA GLY A 71 -4.22 -6.59 -3.78
C GLY A 71 -4.33 -5.70 -5.01
N SER A 72 -5.57 -5.37 -5.38
CA SER A 72 -5.85 -4.56 -6.58
C SER A 72 -5.41 -3.12 -6.36
N VAL A 73 -4.66 -2.57 -7.31
CA VAL A 73 -4.09 -1.23 -7.19
C VAL A 73 -4.87 -0.20 -7.98
N PHE A 74 -5.29 0.86 -7.28
CA PHE A 74 -5.89 2.06 -7.87
C PHE A 74 -5.05 3.27 -7.52
N LEU A 75 -4.69 4.05 -8.53
CA LEU A 75 -3.90 5.26 -8.37
C LEU A 75 -4.70 6.45 -8.90
N CYS A 76 -5.02 7.40 -8.03
CA CYS A 76 -5.76 8.62 -8.39
C CYS A 76 -5.08 9.84 -7.79
N LYS A 77 -4.46 10.68 -8.64
CA LYS A 77 -3.70 11.87 -8.23
C LYS A 77 -2.63 11.51 -7.18
N ASN A 78 -2.81 11.98 -5.94
CA ASN A 78 -1.94 11.75 -4.80
C ASN A 78 -2.45 10.65 -3.87
N LYS A 79 -3.43 9.83 -4.29
CA LYS A 79 -3.97 8.71 -3.52
C LYS A 79 -3.66 7.38 -4.18
N LEU A 80 -3.24 6.43 -3.36
CA LEU A 80 -3.04 5.04 -3.70
C LEU A 80 -4.02 4.21 -2.86
N ALA A 81 -4.83 3.39 -3.50
CA ALA A 81 -5.69 2.41 -2.82
C ALA A 81 -5.26 1.00 -3.22
N LEU A 82 -5.09 0.16 -2.23
CA LEU A 82 -4.81 -1.26 -2.35
C LEU A 82 -6.02 -2.00 -1.83
N VAL A 83 -6.89 -2.38 -2.76
CA VAL A 83 -8.20 -2.93 -2.49
C VAL A 83 -8.09 -4.44 -2.45
N ASN A 84 -8.53 -5.02 -1.34
CA ASN A 84 -8.63 -6.45 -1.17
C ASN A 84 -10.11 -6.87 -1.26
N SER A 85 -10.37 -8.17 -1.35
CA SER A 85 -11.74 -8.68 -1.46
C SER A 85 -12.61 -8.09 -0.36
N TRP A 86 -13.76 -7.52 -0.72
CA TRP A 86 -14.77 -7.00 0.22
C TRP A 86 -15.21 -8.05 1.26
N LEU A 87 -15.11 -9.34 0.91
CA LEU A 87 -15.49 -10.44 1.77
C LEU A 87 -14.42 -10.78 2.81
N ASP A 88 -13.12 -10.75 2.50
CA ASP A 88 -12.11 -11.35 3.41
C ASP A 88 -10.86 -10.49 3.61
N GLY A 89 -10.86 -9.27 3.08
CA GLY A 89 -9.70 -8.38 3.07
C GLY A 89 -9.99 -6.99 3.61
N CYS A 90 -8.91 -6.28 3.91
CA CYS A 90 -8.95 -4.86 4.22
C CYS A 90 -8.44 -4.05 3.04
N ASP A 91 -9.07 -2.90 2.82
CA ASP A 91 -8.60 -1.91 1.87
C ASP A 91 -7.61 -0.98 2.57
N PHE A 92 -6.47 -0.73 1.92
CA PHE A 92 -5.42 0.13 2.45
C PHE A 92 -5.24 1.37 1.59
N PHE A 93 -5.34 2.53 2.20
CA PHE A 93 -5.25 3.81 1.53
C PHE A 93 -3.98 4.53 1.94
N PHE A 94 -3.30 5.13 0.96
CA PHE A 94 -2.08 5.89 1.16
C PHE A 94 -2.16 7.21 0.40
N VAL A 95 -1.51 8.23 0.94
CA VAL A 95 -1.37 9.54 0.33
C VAL A 95 0.09 9.78 0.00
N LYS A 96 0.35 10.30 -1.20
CA LYS A 96 1.70 10.66 -1.63
C LYS A 96 2.24 11.77 -0.74
N GLU A 97 3.39 11.54 -0.14
CA GLU A 97 4.12 12.57 0.58
C GLU A 97 4.49 13.67 -0.41
N SER A 98 4.03 14.88 -0.13
CA SER A 98 4.36 16.06 -0.94
C SER A 98 5.62 16.67 -0.34
N ASN A 99 6.70 16.72 -1.12
CA ASN A 99 7.88 17.51 -0.77
C ASN A 99 7.55 19.00 -0.82
#